data_AF-A0AAU5YEB7-F1
#
_entry.id   AF-A0AAU5YEB7-F1
#
_cell.length_a   1.000
_cell.length_b   1.000
_cell.length_c   1.000
_cell.angle_alpha   90.00
_cell.angle_beta   90.00
_cell.angle_gamma   90.00
#
_symmetry.space_group_name_H-M   'P 1'
#
loop_
_entity.id
_entity.type
_entity.pdbx_description
1 polymer ?
#
loop_
_entity_poly.entity_id
_entity_poly.type
_entity_poly.pdbx_seq_one_letter_code
_entity_poly.pdbx_strand_id
1 'polypeptide(L)'
;MLARRFDSRLLLATGGGLVAVGLALTSQFHHSVAQFMAVGAFAAVGMGMIVSMIPVMIIESVEPEEQALANGARGMVQGVVQGLLMQVAFVVLAKDGKVLKGTEFYGDDGYTNGFLLFSGAVAVAVLLIPKGKRLDEAETGQAA
;
A
#
# COMPACT_ATOMS: atom_id res chain seq x y z
N MET A 1 -0.02 -6.10 -19.75
CA MET A 1 0.31 -5.35 -21.00
C MET A 1 0.97 -3.99 -20.75
N LEU A 2 0.58 -3.22 -19.72
CA LEU A 2 1.26 -1.95 -19.37
C LEU A 2 2.67 -2.12 -18.79
N ALA A 3 2.88 -3.09 -17.89
CA ALA A 3 4.21 -3.38 -17.32
C ALA A 3 5.27 -3.85 -18.33
N ARG A 4 4.86 -4.31 -19.52
CA ARG A 4 5.78 -4.62 -20.64
C ARG A 4 6.22 -3.37 -21.42
N ARG A 5 5.57 -2.23 -21.19
CA ARG A 5 5.80 -0.99 -21.94
C ARG A 5 6.32 0.15 -21.05
N PHE A 6 6.08 0.06 -19.74
CA PHE A 6 6.43 1.07 -18.75
C PHE A 6 7.23 0.45 -17.63
N ASP A 7 8.19 1.23 -17.12
CA ASP A 7 8.98 0.90 -15.93
C ASP A 7 8.04 0.57 -14.76
N SER A 8 8.20 -0.63 -14.20
CA SER A 8 7.45 -1.13 -13.05
C SER A 8 7.52 -0.19 -11.85
N ARG A 9 8.64 0.53 -11.70
CA ARG A 9 8.82 1.59 -10.69
C ARG A 9 7.87 2.75 -10.89
N LEU A 10 7.67 3.21 -12.12
CA LEU A 10 6.74 4.32 -12.40
C LEU A 10 5.30 3.91 -12.15
N LEU A 11 4.94 2.67 -12.48
CA LEU A 11 3.61 2.13 -12.20
C LEU A 11 3.38 1.98 -10.69
N LEU A 12 4.36 1.49 -9.94
CA LEU A 12 4.31 1.42 -8.47
C LEU A 12 4.25 2.81 -7.82
N ALA A 13 5.06 3.76 -8.30
CA ALA A 13 5.05 5.12 -7.79
C ALA A 13 3.72 5.83 -8.06
N THR A 14 3.13 5.61 -9.24
CA THR A 14 1.80 6.14 -9.59
C THR A 14 0.72 5.52 -8.69
N GLY A 15 0.74 4.19 -8.52
CA GLY A 15 -0.18 3.49 -7.63
C GLY A 15 -0.06 3.97 -6.18
N GLY A 16 1.16 4.10 -5.66
CA GLY A 16 1.43 4.63 -4.32
C GLY A 16 1.01 6.10 -4.18
N GLY A 17 1.24 6.93 -5.20
CA GLY A 17 0.77 8.31 -5.23
C GLY A 17 -0.76 8.40 -5.16
N LEU A 18 -1.48 7.57 -5.90
CA LEU A 18 -2.94 7.48 -5.84
C LEU A 18 -3.43 7.03 -4.46
N VAL A 19 -2.75 6.08 -3.82
CA VAL A 19 -3.05 5.68 -2.43
C VAL A 19 -2.83 6.83 -1.46
N ALA A 20 -1.69 7.51 -1.52
CA ALA A 20 -1.41 8.65 -0.66
C ALA A 20 -2.45 9.77 -0.84
N VAL A 21 -2.76 10.15 -2.08
CA VAL A 21 -3.80 11.16 -2.37
C VAL A 21 -5.17 10.70 -1.88
N GLY A 22 -5.54 9.44 -2.12
CA GLY A 22 -6.80 8.89 -1.64
C GLY A 22 -6.93 8.94 -0.12
N LEU A 23 -5.88 8.54 0.61
CA LEU A 23 -5.86 8.62 2.08
C LEU A 23 -5.90 10.08 2.58
N ALA A 24 -5.15 10.99 1.94
CA ALA A 24 -5.20 12.42 2.27
C ALA A 24 -6.60 13.00 2.08
N LEU A 25 -7.28 12.67 0.97
CA LEU A 25 -8.65 13.11 0.74
C LEU A 25 -9.63 12.47 1.75
N THR A 26 -9.50 11.17 2.03
CA THR A 26 -10.32 10.49 3.04
C THR A 26 -10.18 11.15 4.41
N SER A 27 -8.99 11.63 4.79
CA SER A 27 -8.80 12.36 6.04
C SER A 27 -9.72 13.59 6.17
N GLN A 28 -10.09 14.22 5.05
CA GLN A 28 -10.95 15.40 5.03
C GLN A 28 -12.42 15.10 4.69
N PHE A 29 -12.68 13.94 4.06
CA PHE A 29 -13.98 13.60 3.48
C PHE A 29 -14.46 12.20 3.88
N HIS A 30 -14.53 11.91 5.19
CA HIS A 30 -14.97 10.60 5.70
C HIS A 30 -16.26 10.66 6.53
N HIS A 31 -16.93 11.80 6.60
CA HIS A 31 -18.09 11.99 7.48
C HIS A 31 -19.41 11.39 6.94
N SER A 32 -19.40 10.85 5.72
CA SER A 32 -20.54 10.12 5.16
C SER A 32 -20.07 9.00 4.24
N VAL A 33 -20.91 7.98 4.05
CA VAL A 33 -20.63 6.85 3.15
C VAL A 33 -20.35 7.32 1.73
N ALA A 34 -21.13 8.27 1.22
CA ALA A 34 -20.96 8.78 -0.15
C ALA A 34 -19.62 9.50 -0.33
N GLN A 35 -19.22 10.34 0.63
CA GLN A 35 -17.91 10.99 0.61
C GLN A 35 -16.78 9.96 0.66
N PHE A 36 -16.84 9.05 1.63
CA PHE A 36 -15.81 8.01 1.82
C PHE A 36 -15.64 7.15 0.57
N MET A 37 -16.74 6.73 -0.07
CA MET A 37 -16.70 5.94 -1.31
C MET A 37 -16.12 6.74 -2.48
N ALA A 38 -16.50 8.01 -2.62
CA ALA A 38 -16.04 8.86 -3.71
C ALA A 38 -14.52 9.11 -3.65
N VAL A 39 -13.98 9.46 -2.48
CA VAL A 39 -12.54 9.73 -2.33
C VAL A 39 -11.71 8.45 -2.12
N GLY A 40 -12.30 7.42 -1.52
CA GLY A 40 -11.66 6.11 -1.33
C GLY A 40 -11.37 5.39 -2.64
N ALA A 41 -12.08 5.71 -3.73
CA ALA A 41 -11.85 5.15 -5.05
C ALA A 41 -10.41 5.37 -5.55
N PHE A 42 -9.79 6.52 -5.24
CA PHE A 42 -8.40 6.80 -5.60
C PHE A 42 -7.44 5.79 -4.94
N ALA A 43 -7.61 5.54 -3.64
CA ALA A 43 -6.82 4.57 -2.91
C ALA A 43 -7.06 3.15 -3.41
N ALA A 44 -8.31 2.81 -3.75
CA ALA A 44 -8.65 1.49 -4.31
C ALA A 44 -7.97 1.24 -5.66
N VAL A 45 -8.00 2.21 -6.58
CA VAL A 45 -7.33 2.13 -7.87
C VAL A 45 -5.82 2.02 -7.70
N GLY A 46 -5.24 2.88 -6.85
CA GLY A 46 -3.81 2.85 -6.55
C GLY A 46 -3.36 1.51 -5.96
N MET A 47 -4.13 0.95 -5.04
CA MET A 47 -3.86 -0.37 -4.46
C MET A 47 -3.98 -1.48 -5.51
N GLY A 48 -4.96 -1.43 -6.40
CA GLY A 48 -5.08 -2.37 -7.53
C GLY A 48 -3.84 -2.34 -8.42
N MET A 49 -3.30 -1.16 -8.71
CA MET A 49 -2.04 -1.01 -9.44
C MET A 49 -0.88 -1.65 -8.68
N ILE A 50 -0.71 -1.34 -7.38
CA ILE A 50 0.36 -1.90 -6.56
C ILE A 50 0.30 -3.42 -6.56
N VAL A 51 -0.84 -4.01 -6.21
CA VAL A 51 -1.03 -5.47 -6.11
C VAL A 51 -0.72 -6.15 -7.44
N SER A 52 -1.09 -5.53 -8.57
CA SER A 52 -0.81 -6.08 -9.89
C SER A 52 0.68 -6.10 -10.26
N MET A 53 1.49 -5.20 -9.68
CA MET A 53 2.93 -5.09 -9.96
C MET A 53 3.78 -6.00 -9.07
N ILE A 54 3.25 -6.47 -7.93
CA ILE A 54 4.00 -7.36 -7.01
C ILE A 54 4.59 -8.59 -7.71
N PRO A 55 3.83 -9.41 -8.47
CA PRO A 55 4.42 -10.57 -9.14
C PRO A 55 5.44 -10.17 -10.22
N VAL A 56 5.21 -9.03 -10.90
CA VAL A 56 6.12 -8.50 -11.92
C VAL A 56 7.48 -8.15 -11.30
N MET A 57 7.47 -7.45 -10.17
CA MET A 57 8.69 -7.08 -9.45
C MET A 57 9.48 -8.28 -8.96
N ILE A 58 8.82 -9.35 -8.52
CA ILE A 58 9.50 -10.59 -8.11
C ILE A 58 10.23 -11.19 -9.30
N ILE A 59 9.57 -11.31 -10.46
CA ILE A 59 10.19 -11.83 -11.70
C ILE A 59 11.38 -10.96 -12.15
N GLU A 60 11.30 -9.64 -11.98
CA GLU A 60 12.39 -8.72 -12.34
C GLU A 60 13.58 -8.76 -11.37
N SER A 61 13.38 -9.26 -10.13
CA SER A 61 14.35 -9.10 -9.04
C SER A 61 15.15 -10.35 -8.70
N VAL A 62 14.65 -11.54 -9.05
CA VAL A 62 15.28 -12.82 -8.68
C VAL A 62 15.25 -13.82 -9.83
N GLU A 63 16.12 -14.83 -9.77
CA GLU A 63 16.14 -15.91 -10.76
C GLU A 63 14.87 -16.78 -10.65
N PRO A 64 14.41 -17.44 -11.73
CA PRO A 64 13.19 -18.25 -11.74
C PRO A 64 13.12 -19.29 -10.61
N GLU A 65 14.24 -19.93 -10.31
CA GLU A 65 14.39 -20.95 -9.26
C GLU A 65 14.22 -20.38 -7.84
N GLU A 66 14.49 -19.09 -7.66
CA GLU A 66 14.39 -18.37 -6.39
C GLU A 66 13.01 -17.74 -6.16
N GLN A 67 12.14 -17.70 -7.17
CA GLN A 67 10.84 -17.02 -7.07
C GLN A 67 9.95 -17.59 -5.95
N ALA A 68 10.00 -18.89 -5.69
CA ALA A 68 9.26 -19.51 -4.60
C ALA A 68 9.73 -18.98 -3.23
N LEU A 69 11.05 -18.88 -3.02
CA LEU A 69 11.65 -18.32 -1.82
C LEU A 69 11.33 -16.82 -1.69
N ALA A 70 11.45 -16.05 -2.78
CA ALA A 70 11.15 -14.63 -2.80
C ALA A 70 9.68 -14.33 -2.47
N ASN A 71 8.73 -15.11 -3.01
CA ASN A 71 7.32 -15.00 -2.67
C ASN A 71 7.05 -15.31 -1.19
N GLY A 72 7.68 -16.37 -0.66
CA GLY A 72 7.61 -16.72 0.76
C GLY A 72 8.14 -15.60 1.66
N ALA A 73 9.32 -15.08 1.36
CA ALA A 73 9.93 -13.95 2.08
C ALA A 73 9.05 -12.70 2.06
N ARG A 74 8.53 -12.33 0.88
CA ARG A 74 7.59 -11.22 0.71
C ARG A 74 6.33 -11.40 1.53
N GLY A 75 5.77 -12.62 1.59
CA GLY A 75 4.59 -12.94 2.40
C GLY A 75 4.85 -12.74 3.90
N MET A 76 5.99 -13.23 4.40
CA MET A 76 6.39 -13.03 5.80
C MET A 76 6.56 -11.54 6.15
N VAL A 77 7.27 -10.80 5.30
CA VAL A 77 7.45 -9.35 5.48
C VAL A 77 6.10 -8.63 5.49
N GLN A 78 5.21 -8.95 4.55
CA GLN A 78 3.86 -8.37 4.51
C GLN A 78 3.10 -8.63 5.81
N GLY A 79 3.13 -9.86 6.34
CA GLY A 79 2.44 -10.20 7.59
C GLY A 79 2.97 -9.41 8.79
N VAL A 80 4.30 -9.34 8.95
CA VAL A 80 4.95 -8.57 10.02
C VAL A 80 4.60 -7.09 9.91
N VAL A 81 4.76 -6.50 8.73
CA VAL A 81 4.46 -5.09 8.48
C VAL A 81 2.98 -4.80 8.73
N GLN A 82 2.06 -5.65 8.25
CA GLN A 82 0.63 -5.47 8.47
C GLN A 82 0.28 -5.47 9.96
N GLY A 83 0.85 -6.40 10.74
CA GLY A 83 0.66 -6.44 12.19
C GLY A 83 1.14 -5.16 12.87
N LEU A 84 2.34 -4.68 12.53
CA LEU A 84 2.90 -3.44 13.09
C LEU A 84 2.06 -2.22 12.72
N LEU A 85 1.70 -2.07 11.45
CA LEU A 85 0.91 -0.92 10.98
C LEU A 85 -0.49 -0.92 11.60
N MET A 86 -1.10 -2.09 11.79
CA MET A 86 -2.39 -2.18 12.48
C MET A 86 -2.29 -1.67 13.92
N GLN A 87 -1.22 -2.00 14.63
CA GLN A 87 -1.03 -1.48 16.00
C GLN A 87 -0.75 0.01 16.03
N VAL A 88 0.07 0.52 15.10
CA VAL A 88 0.28 1.96 14.95
C VAL A 88 -1.04 2.68 14.69
N ALA A 89 -1.92 2.12 13.84
CA ALA A 89 -3.24 2.68 13.60
C ALA A 89 -4.05 2.78 14.91
N PHE A 90 -4.15 1.69 15.67
CA PHE A 90 -4.90 1.70 16.93
C PHE A 90 -4.33 2.68 17.96
N VAL A 91 -3.01 2.80 18.07
CA VAL A 91 -2.37 3.79 18.95
C VAL A 91 -2.75 5.22 18.57
N VAL A 92 -2.83 5.52 17.27
CA VAL A 92 -3.23 6.85 16.78
C VAL A 92 -4.71 7.11 17.04
N LEU A 93 -5.58 6.13 16.75
CA LEU A 93 -7.01 6.27 17.01
C LEU A 93 -7.30 6.43 18.52
N ALA A 94 -6.59 5.70 19.37
CA ALA A 94 -6.77 5.73 20.83
C ALA A 94 -6.34 7.06 21.48
N LYS A 95 -5.48 7.85 20.83
CA LYS A 95 -4.98 9.13 21.38
C LYS A 95 -6.10 10.10 21.75
N ASP A 96 -7.17 10.11 20.96
CA ASP A 96 -8.35 10.96 21.16
C ASP A 96 -9.59 10.12 21.54
N GLY A 97 -9.37 8.87 21.95
CA GLY A 97 -10.41 7.91 22.33
C GLY A 97 -11.04 8.22 23.68
N LYS A 98 -12.31 7.86 23.84
CA LYS A 98 -13.01 7.87 25.13
C LYS A 98 -13.51 6.49 25.47
N VAL A 99 -13.16 6.00 26.66
CA VAL A 99 -13.66 4.71 27.17
C VAL A 99 -14.97 4.93 27.91
N LEU A 100 -16.05 4.31 27.43
CA LEU A 100 -17.35 4.30 28.08
C LEU A 100 -17.77 2.86 28.35
N LYS A 101 -17.93 2.51 29.63
CA LYS A 101 -18.33 1.15 30.07
C LYS A 101 -17.42 0.02 29.52
N GLY A 102 -16.12 0.29 29.38
CA GLY A 102 -15.15 -0.67 28.84
C GLY A 102 -15.11 -0.75 27.31
N THR A 103 -15.91 0.04 26.60
CA THR A 103 -15.85 0.18 25.14
C THR A 103 -15.11 1.46 24.77
N GLU A 104 -14.12 1.35 23.91
CA GLU A 104 -13.39 2.51 23.39
C GLU A 104 -14.10 3.10 22.17
N PHE A 105 -14.39 4.41 22.24
CA PHE A 105 -14.97 5.19 21.16
C PHE A 105 -13.91 6.14 20.61
N TYR A 106 -13.55 5.94 19.35
CA TYR A 106 -12.60 6.80 18.65
C TYR A 106 -13.28 8.06 18.13
N GLY A 107 -12.63 9.20 18.33
CA GLY A 107 -13.07 10.49 17.80
C GLY A 107 -12.73 10.66 16.31
N ASP A 108 -13.39 11.64 15.69
CA ASP A 108 -13.16 12.05 14.30
C ASP A 108 -11.69 12.47 14.04
N ASP A 109 -11.09 13.20 14.98
CA ASP A 109 -9.67 13.59 14.93
C ASP A 109 -8.73 12.37 14.86
N GLY A 110 -9.08 11.28 15.56
CA GLY A 110 -8.31 10.03 15.54
C GLY A 110 -8.30 9.39 14.14
N TYR A 111 -9.46 9.39 13.46
CA TYR A 111 -9.55 8.93 12.07
C TYR A 111 -8.78 9.84 11.12
N THR A 112 -8.97 11.16 11.23
CA THR A 112 -8.26 12.16 10.41
C THR A 112 -6.74 12.01 10.54
N ASN A 113 -6.23 11.94 11.77
CA ASN A 113 -4.80 11.76 12.05
C ASN A 113 -4.28 10.41 11.54
N GLY A 114 -5.06 9.34 11.69
CA GLY A 114 -4.73 8.02 11.15
C GLY A 114 -4.57 8.03 9.64
N PHE A 115 -5.52 8.62 8.92
CA PHE A 115 -5.45 8.72 7.45
C PHE A 115 -4.26 9.58 7.00
N LEU A 116 -3.99 10.70 7.65
CA LEU A 116 -2.84 11.56 7.34
C LEU A 116 -1.50 10.85 7.61
N LEU A 117 -1.40 10.09 8.70
CA LEU A 117 -0.21 9.31 9.02
C LEU A 117 0.11 8.31 7.90
N PHE A 118 -0.86 7.49 7.50
CA PHE A 118 -0.64 6.48 6.46
C PHE A 118 -0.48 7.11 5.07
N SER A 119 -1.16 8.23 4.80
CA SER A 119 -0.90 9.04 3.60
C SER A 119 0.57 9.46 3.53
N GLY A 120 1.11 10.02 4.62
CA GLY A 120 2.51 10.42 4.71
C GLY A 120 3.47 9.24 4.59
N ALA A 121 3.18 8.13 5.27
CA ALA A 121 4.00 6.92 5.21
C ALA A 121 4.09 6.35 3.78
N VAL A 122 2.96 6.30 3.07
CA VAL A 122 2.93 5.85 1.66
C VAL A 122 3.68 6.84 0.77
N ALA A 123 3.50 8.14 0.97
CA ALA A 123 4.23 9.16 0.21
C ALA A 123 5.75 9.02 0.37
N VAL A 124 6.23 8.76 1.59
CA VAL A 124 7.64 8.47 1.85
C VAL A 124 8.07 7.15 1.20
N ALA A 125 7.26 6.09 1.31
CA ALA A 125 7.57 4.79 0.72
C ALA A 125 7.73 4.86 -0.82
N VAL A 126 6.94 5.70 -1.50
CA VAL A 126 7.07 5.94 -2.94
C VAL A 126 8.47 6.48 -3.31
N LEU A 127 9.06 7.33 -2.46
CA LEU A 127 10.41 7.87 -2.68
C LEU A 127 11.50 6.81 -2.53
N LEU A 128 11.21 5.72 -1.81
CA LEU A 128 12.15 4.64 -1.51
C LEU A 128 12.09 3.49 -2.53
N ILE A 129 11.20 3.55 -3.53
CA ILE A 129 11.08 2.48 -4.52
C ILE A 129 12.39 2.37 -5.32
N PRO A 130 13.11 1.23 -5.23
CA PRO A 130 14.39 1.04 -5.88
C PRO A 130 14.24 0.96 -7.40
N LYS A 131 15.33 1.24 -8.13
CA LYS A 131 15.39 1.03 -9.58
C LYS A 131 15.64 -0.46 -9.84
N GLY A 132 14.72 -1.13 -10.54
CA GLY A 132 14.86 -2.52 -10.98
C GLY A 132 15.43 -2.65 -12.39
N LYS A 133 15.76 -3.88 -12.80
CA LYS A 133 15.98 -4.23 -14.21
C LYS A 133 14.63 -4.26 -14.93
N ARG A 134 14.59 -3.91 -16.23
CA ARG A 134 13.34 -3.95 -16.99
C ARG A 134 12.90 -5.39 -17.19
N LEU A 135 11.59 -5.65 -17.17
CA LEU A 135 11.01 -6.96 -17.50
C LEU A 135 11.53 -7.56 -18.82
N ASP A 136 11.86 -6.71 -19.80
CA ASP A 136 12.39 -7.11 -21.10
C ASP A 136 13.81 -7.71 -21.02
N GLU A 137 14.52 -7.46 -19.93
CA GLU A 137 15.87 -7.97 -19.62
C GLU A 137 15.85 -9.13 -18.62
N ALA A 138 14.69 -9.44 -18.05
CA ALA A 138 14.53 -10.53 -17.09
C ALA A 138 14.43 -11.87 -17.83
N GLU A 139 15.25 -12.85 -17.46
CA GLU A 139 15.14 -14.22 -17.98
C GLU A 139 13.82 -14.83 -17.49
N THR A 140 12.82 -14.85 -18.37
CA THR A 140 11.60 -15.62 -18.12
C THR A 140 11.94 -17.09 -18.33
N GLY A 141 12.06 -17.85 -17.24
CA GLY A 141 12.22 -19.30 -17.30
C GLY A 141 11.20 -19.90 -18.26
N GLN A 142 11.68 -20.61 -19.30
CA GLN A 142 10.80 -21.33 -20.20
C GLN A 142 10.10 -22.41 -19.38
N ALA A 143 8.77 -22.32 -19.26
CA ALA A 143 7.99 -23.42 -18.76
C ALA A 143 8.18 -24.61 -19.71
N ALA A 144 8.90 -25.63 -19.24
CA ALA A 144 8.99 -26.94 -19.88
C ALA A 144 7.68 -27.70 -19.72
#